data_AF-A0A7L4NTR1-F1
#
_entry.id   AF-A0A7L4NTR1-F1
#
_cell.length_a   1.000
_cell.length_b   1.000
_cell.length_c   1.000
_cell.angle_alpha   90.00
_cell.angle_beta   90.00
_cell.angle_gamma   90.00
#
_symmetry.space_group_name_H-M   'P 1'
#
loop_
_entity.id
_entity.type
_entity.pdbx_description
1 polymer ?
#
loop_
_entity_poly.entity_id
_entity_poly.type
_entity_poly.pdbx_seq_one_letter_code
_entity_poly.pdbx_strand_id
1 'polypeptide(L)'
;TFVVGRERQKVFAHRCVLACRCQAFLGMLSQGPAGSKDSLSSTIPPQDPFILGNVQPEVFLAVIEFLYTNSVTLNSHIALEVLTSSVEYGLQDLCKV
;
A
#
# COMPACT_ATOMS: atom_id res chain seq x y z
N THR A 1 -3.15 8.05 5.21
CA THR A 1 -2.65 8.49 3.88
C THR A 1 -1.28 7.91 3.66
N PHE A 2 -0.84 7.74 2.42
CA PHE A 2 0.50 7.27 2.07
C PHE A 2 1.28 8.40 1.43
N VAL A 3 2.58 8.48 1.72
CA VAL A 3 3.55 9.34 1.03
C VAL A 3 4.55 8.40 0.36
N VAL A 4 4.54 8.37 -0.96
CA VAL A 4 5.19 7.33 -1.77
C VAL A 4 6.31 7.94 -2.59
N GLY A 5 7.41 7.20 -2.70
CA GLY A 5 8.56 7.55 -3.51
C GLY A 5 9.39 8.71 -2.98
N ARG A 6 10.46 9.02 -3.72
CA ARG A 6 11.39 10.13 -3.43
C ARG A 6 10.73 11.49 -3.68
N GLU A 7 9.81 11.53 -4.63
CA GLU A 7 8.91 12.63 -4.96
C GLU A 7 7.88 12.94 -3.86
N ARG A 8 7.76 12.07 -2.85
CA ARG A 8 6.83 12.22 -1.71
C ARG A 8 5.38 12.42 -2.17
N GLN A 9 4.96 11.70 -3.20
CA GLN A 9 3.61 11.78 -3.73
C GLN A 9 2.59 11.30 -2.69
N LYS A 10 1.57 12.11 -2.42
CA LYS A 10 0.47 11.72 -1.53
C LYS A 10 -0.50 10.82 -2.27
N VAL A 11 -0.75 9.64 -1.72
CA VAL A 11 -1.74 8.68 -2.21
C VAL A 11 -2.77 8.40 -1.12
N PHE A 12 -4.05 8.43 -1.50
CA PHE A 12 -5.17 8.17 -0.62
C PHE A 12 -5.77 6.81 -0.92
N ALA A 13 -6.07 6.06 0.14
CA ALA A 13 -6.73 4.77 0.05
C ALA A 13 -7.47 4.48 1.36
N HIS A 14 -8.44 3.58 1.28
CA HIS A 14 -9.30 3.21 2.40
C HIS A 14 -8.68 2.04 3.16
N ARG A 15 -8.43 2.23 4.46
CA ARG A 15 -7.83 1.21 5.34
C ARG A 15 -8.58 -0.11 5.29
N CYS A 16 -9.92 -0.07 5.26
CA CYS A 16 -10.77 -1.26 5.23
C CYS A 16 -10.56 -2.10 3.96
N VAL A 17 -10.45 -1.47 2.79
CA VAL A 17 -10.21 -2.16 1.51
C VAL A 17 -8.84 -2.82 1.50
N LEU A 18 -7.80 -2.09 1.90
CA LEU A 18 -6.43 -2.63 1.91
C LEU A 18 -6.29 -3.79 2.91
N ALA A 19 -6.81 -3.61 4.12
CA ALA A 19 -6.73 -4.60 5.18
C ALA A 19 -7.51 -5.90 4.88
N CYS A 20 -8.66 -5.83 4.20
CA CYS A 20 -9.44 -7.03 3.88
C CYS A 20 -8.92 -7.77 2.64
N ARG A 21 -8.16 -7.10 1.76
CA ARG A 21 -7.65 -7.68 0.50
C ARG A 21 -6.16 -8.04 0.55
N CYS A 22 -5.40 -7.56 1.54
CA CYS A 22 -3.97 -7.81 1.64
C CYS A 22 -3.49 -7.91 3.10
N GLN A 23 -2.90 -9.05 3.45
CA GLN A 23 -2.38 -9.31 4.80
C GLN A 23 -1.19 -8.42 5.16
N ALA A 24 -0.32 -8.09 4.21
CA ALA A 24 0.79 -7.16 4.44
C ALA A 24 0.29 -5.76 4.83
N PHE A 25 -0.73 -5.26 4.13
CA PHE A 25 -1.39 -4.00 4.50
C PHE A 25 -2.13 -4.09 5.83
N LEU A 26 -2.82 -5.20 6.14
CA LEU A 26 -3.42 -5.40 7.46
C LEU A 26 -2.37 -5.28 8.57
N GLY A 27 -1.25 -6.00 8.44
CA GLY A 27 -0.15 -5.93 9.40
C GLY A 27 0.39 -4.52 9.57
N MET A 28 0.73 -3.85 8.46
CA MET A 28 1.23 -2.47 8.47
C MET A 28 0.24 -1.48 9.11
N LEU A 29 -1.05 -1.60 8.79
CA LEU A 29 -2.08 -0.70 9.29
C LEU A 29 -2.38 -0.92 10.79
N SER A 30 -2.23 -2.15 11.29
CA SER A 30 -2.41 -2.50 12.70
C SER A 30 -1.27 -2.01 13.59
N GLN A 31 -0.04 -1.93 13.08
CA GLN A 31 1.11 -1.40 13.82
C GLN A 31 1.15 0.14 13.86
N GLY A 32 0.39 0.80 13.00
CA GLY A 32 0.40 2.26 12.87
C GLY A 32 1.66 2.80 12.18
N PRO A 33 1.72 4.12 11.90
CA PRO A 33 2.92 4.76 11.35
C PRO A 33 4.13 4.62 12.29
N ALA A 34 5.32 4.39 11.72
CA ALA A 34 6.56 4.26 12.49
C ALA A 34 6.80 5.52 13.36
N GLY A 35 6.75 5.36 14.68
CA GLY A 35 6.89 6.47 15.64
C GLY A 35 5.64 6.72 16.51
N SER A 36 4.49 6.11 16.17
CA SER A 36 3.28 6.13 16.99
C SER A 36 3.41 5.17 18.18
N LYS A 37 4.30 5.48 19.12
CA LYS A 37 4.26 4.91 20.47
C LYS A 37 3.28 5.73 21.28
N ASP A 38 1.98 5.53 21.07
CA ASP A 38 0.99 5.86 22.10
C ASP A 38 -0.37 5.22 21.82
N SER A 39 -0.81 4.49 22.84
CA SER A 39 -2.19 4.38 23.31
C SER A 39 -3.12 3.34 22.68
N LEU A 40 -3.27 2.25 23.43
CA LEU A 40 -4.57 1.69 23.80
C LEU A 40 -5.51 2.79 24.37
N SER A 41 -6.03 3.70 23.56
CA SER A 41 -7.17 4.55 23.96
C SER A 41 -7.72 5.39 22.80
N SER A 42 -9.03 5.24 22.56
CA SER A 42 -9.96 6.20 21.96
C SER A 42 -9.76 6.73 20.52
N THR A 43 -10.80 6.48 19.71
CA THR A 43 -11.45 7.41 18.76
C THR A 43 -10.56 8.40 17.99
N ILE A 44 -9.83 7.85 17.01
CA ILE A 44 -9.15 8.55 15.89
C ILE A 44 -7.94 9.41 16.30
N PRO A 45 -6.73 8.82 16.35
CA PRO A 45 -5.48 9.58 16.42
C PRO A 45 -5.26 10.40 15.14
N PRO A 46 -4.50 11.51 15.18
CA PRO A 46 -4.01 12.16 13.97
C PRO A 46 -3.22 11.13 13.16
N GLN A 47 -3.74 10.77 11.98
CA GLN A 47 -3.15 9.73 11.14
C GLN A 47 -1.97 10.30 10.36
N ASP A 48 -0.80 10.31 10.99
CA ASP A 48 0.45 10.55 10.28
C ASP A 48 0.52 9.64 9.04
N PRO A 49 1.04 10.15 7.92
CA PRO A 49 1.09 9.37 6.70
C PRO A 49 2.10 8.22 6.82
N PHE A 50 1.77 7.09 6.23
CA PHE A 50 2.72 6.00 6.01
C PHE A 50 3.72 6.43 4.93
N ILE A 51 5.02 6.45 5.26
CA ILE A 51 6.08 6.85 4.34
C ILE A 51 6.65 5.61 3.64
N LEU A 52 6.55 5.55 2.32
CA LEU A 52 7.01 4.46 1.46
C LEU A 52 8.10 4.97 0.51
N GLY A 53 9.30 5.21 1.03
CA GLY A 53 10.38 5.89 0.28
C GLY A 53 11.02 5.09 -0.85
N ASN A 54 10.89 3.76 -0.84
CA ASN A 54 11.50 2.87 -1.83
C ASN A 54 10.52 2.39 -2.91
N VAL A 55 9.25 2.78 -2.83
CA VAL A 55 8.20 2.35 -3.76
C VAL A 55 7.93 3.49 -4.74
N GLN A 56 7.91 3.20 -6.04
CA GLN A 56 7.51 4.17 -7.05
C GLN A 56 5.99 4.43 -6.98
N PRO A 57 5.50 5.68 -7.11
CA PRO A 57 4.08 5.97 -7.02
C PRO A 57 3.24 5.25 -8.06
N GLU A 58 3.69 5.10 -9.31
CA GLU A 58 2.93 4.37 -10.34
C GLU A 58 2.75 2.90 -9.95
N VAL A 59 3.80 2.27 -9.41
CA VAL A 59 3.76 0.87 -8.94
C VAL A 59 2.79 0.74 -7.76
N PHE A 60 2.86 1.67 -6.81
CA PHE A 60 1.92 1.67 -5.68
C PHE A 60 0.48 1.87 -6.13
N LEU A 61 0.23 2.79 -7.06
CA LEU A 61 -1.10 3.02 -7.62
C LEU A 61 -1.63 1.79 -8.37
N ALA A 62 -0.79 1.08 -9.11
CA ALA A 62 -1.14 -0.18 -9.77
C ALA A 62 -1.55 -1.27 -8.75
N VAL A 63 -0.83 -1.39 -7.64
CA VAL A 63 -1.21 -2.31 -6.54
C VAL A 63 -2.55 -1.89 -5.92
N ILE A 64 -2.77 -0.59 -5.71
CA ILE A 64 -4.05 -0.07 -5.20
C ILE A 64 -5.18 -0.36 -6.19
N GLU A 65 -5.00 -0.10 -7.48
CA GLU A 65 -5.97 -0.42 -8.54
C GLU A 65 -6.40 -1.90 -8.45
N PHE A 66 -5.42 -2.80 -8.33
CA PHE A 66 -5.69 -4.24 -8.17
C PHE A 66 -6.49 -4.55 -6.91
N LEU A 67 -6.14 -3.96 -5.76
CA LEU A 67 -6.87 -4.19 -4.51
C LEU A 67 -8.32 -3.69 -4.55
N TYR A 68 -8.59 -2.64 -5.35
CA TYR A 68 -9.92 -2.07 -5.51
C TYR A 68 -10.78 -2.77 -6.57
N THR A 69 -10.16 -3.22 -7.65
CA THR A 69 -10.88 -3.64 -8.86
C THR A 69 -10.64 -5.09 -9.26
N ASN A 70 -9.70 -5.77 -8.58
CA ASN A 70 -9.22 -7.10 -8.94
C ASN A 70 -8.63 -7.17 -10.37
N SER A 71 -8.15 -6.04 -10.87
CA SER A 71 -7.54 -5.86 -12.20
C SER A 71 -6.54 -4.71 -12.13
N VAL A 72 -5.60 -4.68 -13.08
CA VAL A 72 -4.61 -3.61 -13.15
C VAL A 72 -4.20 -3.37 -14.60
N THR A 73 -3.96 -2.12 -14.95
CA THR A 73 -3.42 -1.77 -16.26
C THR A 73 -1.90 -1.67 -16.20
N LEU A 74 -1.22 -2.68 -16.74
CA LEU A 74 0.25 -2.69 -16.79
C LEU A 74 0.78 -2.02 -18.05
N ASN A 75 1.95 -1.40 -17.90
CA ASN A 75 2.80 -1.00 -19.01
C ASN A 75 4.22 -1.54 -18.80
N SER A 76 5.03 -1.52 -19.85
CA SER A 76 6.38 -2.09 -19.86
C SER A 76 7.35 -1.44 -18.88
N HIS A 77 7.08 -0.24 -18.39
CA HIS A 77 7.97 0.48 -17.50
C HIS A 77 7.82 0.10 -16.03
N ILE A 78 6.65 -0.45 -15.64
CA ILE A 78 6.33 -0.75 -14.23
C ILE A 78 6.07 -2.24 -13.99
N ALA A 79 5.99 -3.05 -15.05
CA ALA A 79 5.55 -4.45 -14.95
C ALA A 79 6.43 -5.29 -14.02
N LEU A 80 7.75 -5.09 -14.05
CA LEU A 80 8.69 -5.84 -13.22
C LEU A 80 8.57 -5.45 -11.74
N GLU A 81 8.46 -4.16 -11.45
CA GLU A 81 8.29 -3.66 -10.09
C GLU A 81 6.92 -4.05 -9.52
N VAL A 82 5.85 -4.04 -10.34
CA VAL A 82 4.53 -4.52 -9.90
C VAL A 82 4.56 -6.02 -9.60
N LEU A 83 5.26 -6.83 -10.41
CA LEU A 83 5.48 -8.25 -10.12
C LEU A 83 6.30 -8.45 -8.84
N THR A 84 7.28 -7.59 -8.59
CA THR A 84 8.07 -7.65 -7.35
C THR A 84 7.19 -7.32 -6.14
N SER A 85 6.42 -6.23 -6.21
CA SER A 85 5.50 -5.82 -5.15
C SER A 85 4.38 -6.84 -4.92
N SER A 86 3.91 -7.56 -5.94
CA SER A 86 2.89 -8.59 -5.76
C SER A 86 3.42 -9.76 -4.92
N VAL A 87 4.69 -10.14 -5.07
CA VAL A 87 5.35 -11.12 -4.21
C VAL A 87 5.51 -10.57 -2.79
N GLU A 88 6.02 -9.34 -2.64
CA GLU A 88 6.23 -8.70 -1.33
C GLU A 88 4.93 -8.56 -0.51
N TYR A 89 3.82 -8.23 -1.18
CA TYR A 89 2.51 -8.07 -0.56
C TYR A 89 1.67 -9.36 -0.51
N GLY A 90 2.16 -10.47 -1.09
CA GLY A 90 1.45 -11.75 -1.14
C GLY A 90 0.21 -11.76 -2.04
N LEU A 91 0.19 -10.95 -3.09
CA LEU A 91 -0.91 -10.82 -4.06
C LEU A 91 -0.80 -11.87 -5.17
N GLN A 92 -1.08 -13.12 -4.83
CA GLN A 92 -0.84 -14.28 -5.70
C GLN A 92 -1.48 -14.19 -7.08
N ASP A 93 -2.68 -13.63 -7.20
CA ASP A 93 -3.37 -13.52 -8.49
C ASP A 93 -2.77 -12.44 -9.39
N LEU A 94 -2.06 -11.47 -8.82
CA LEU A 94 -1.25 -10.50 -9.56
C LEU A 94 0.11 -11.08 -9.96
N CYS A 95 0.58 -12.17 -9.34
CA CYS A 95 1.80 -12.87 -9.74
C CYS A 95 1.63 -13.80 -10.96
N LYS A 96 0.38 -14.16 -11.30
CA LYS A 96 0.08 -15.16 -12.36
C LYS A 96 -0.05 -14.56 -13.78
N VAL A 97 0.40 -13.31 -13.97
CA VAL A 97 0.36 -12.64 -15.28
C VAL A 97 1.27 -13.33 -16.27
#